data_AF-A0AB73PYR6-F1
#
_entry.id   AF-A0AB73PYR6-F1
#
_cell.length_a   1.000
_cell.length_b   1.000
_cell.length_c   1.000
_cell.angle_alpha   90.00
_cell.angle_beta   90.00
_cell.angle_gamma   90.00
#
_symmetry.space_group_name_H-M   'P 1'
#
loop_
_entity.id
_entity.type
_entity.pdbx_description
1 polymer ?
#
loop_
_entity_poly.entity_id
_entity_poly.type
_entity_poly.pdbx_seq_one_letter_code
_entity_poly.pdbx_strand_id
1 'polypeptide(L)'
;MGDLGTASRRNVGTGANQIPDMSSFASTLNMPGVARFPGGFKLMWVLGNTNSSGAADVVFPTSFDVFGLGAVVIERNPYAWGAGISNTWAIQLSTLTKTGVQAICRADNGSQISAVENAGCIVFVWGK
;
A
#
# COMPACT_ATOMS: atom_id res chain seq x y z
N MET A 1 23.74 -12.87 24.79
CA MET A 1 23.87 -11.85 23.74
C MET A 1 24.48 -12.56 22.54
N GLY A 2 23.80 -12.63 21.39
CA GLY A 2 24.24 -13.44 20.25
C GLY A 2 25.42 -12.80 19.52
N ASP A 3 26.46 -13.59 19.25
CA ASP A 3 27.66 -13.17 18.51
C ASP A 3 27.31 -12.98 17.03
N LEU A 4 27.77 -11.88 16.42
CA LEU A 4 27.45 -11.53 15.02
C LEU A 4 28.23 -12.39 14.00
N GLY A 5 29.07 -13.32 14.47
CA GLY A 5 29.83 -14.22 13.63
C GLY A 5 30.70 -13.47 12.60
N THR A 6 30.74 -13.97 11.36
CA THR A 6 31.52 -13.36 10.28
C THR A 6 30.97 -12.01 9.80
N ALA A 7 29.75 -11.62 10.18
CA ALA A 7 29.20 -10.31 9.85
C ALA A 7 29.99 -9.18 10.53
N SER A 8 30.53 -9.41 11.74
CA SER A 8 31.35 -8.44 12.49
C SER A 8 32.59 -7.95 11.72
N ARG A 9 33.04 -8.71 10.73
CA ARG A 9 34.22 -8.43 9.90
C ARG A 9 33.88 -7.85 8.53
N ARG A 10 32.59 -7.72 8.19
CA ARG A 10 32.15 -7.20 6.88
C ARG A 10 32.03 -5.69 6.92
N ASN A 11 32.46 -5.05 5.84
CA ASN A 11 32.30 -3.60 5.67
C ASN A 11 30.83 -3.22 5.48
N VAL A 12 30.45 -2.01 5.90
CA VAL A 12 29.15 -1.40 5.64
C VAL A 12 29.18 -0.73 4.27
N GLY A 13 28.16 -0.97 3.43
CA GLY A 13 28.06 -0.40 2.08
C GLY A 13 27.05 -1.13 1.19
N THR A 14 27.08 -0.83 -0.11
CA THR A 14 26.17 -1.43 -1.12
C THR A 14 26.83 -2.50 -2.00
N GLY A 15 28.12 -2.79 -1.78
CA GLY A 15 28.89 -3.77 -2.53
C GLY A 15 28.60 -5.23 -2.16
N ALA A 16 29.06 -6.15 -3.01
CA ALA A 16 28.96 -7.58 -2.75
C ALA A 16 29.62 -7.95 -1.42
N ASN A 17 28.98 -8.83 -0.65
CA ASN A 17 29.47 -9.26 0.67
C ASN A 17 29.67 -8.12 1.70
N GLN A 18 28.95 -7.00 1.59
CA GLN A 18 28.88 -5.95 2.62
C GLN A 18 27.60 -6.05 3.47
N ILE A 19 27.63 -5.49 4.68
CA ILE A 19 26.42 -5.23 5.45
C ILE A 19 25.72 -4.03 4.77
N PRO A 20 24.43 -4.14 4.39
CA PRO A 20 23.71 -3.04 3.76
C PRO A 20 23.79 -1.76 4.59
N ASP A 21 24.23 -0.68 3.95
CA ASP A 21 24.21 0.65 4.57
C ASP A 21 22.81 1.31 4.47
N MET A 22 22.70 2.53 4.98
CA MET A 22 21.45 3.29 4.96
C MET A 22 20.98 3.67 3.55
N SER A 23 21.88 3.76 2.57
CA SER A 23 21.50 4.01 1.17
C SER A 23 20.79 2.82 0.52
N SER A 24 20.92 1.62 1.12
CA SER A 24 20.17 0.43 0.72
C SER A 24 18.68 0.50 1.08
N PHE A 25 18.27 1.49 1.90
CA PHE A 25 16.87 1.80 2.21
C PHE A 25 16.41 2.98 1.35
N ALA A 26 16.02 2.70 0.10
CA ALA A 26 15.61 3.73 -0.85
C ALA A 26 14.11 4.05 -0.73
N SER A 27 13.73 5.32 -0.84
CA SER A 27 12.32 5.72 -0.85
C SER A 27 12.00 6.78 -1.89
N THR A 28 10.79 6.72 -2.43
CA THR A 28 10.17 7.78 -3.23
C THR A 28 9.00 8.35 -2.42
N LEU A 29 9.20 9.53 -1.81
CA LEU A 29 8.26 10.14 -0.86
C LEU A 29 7.20 11.04 -1.54
N ASN A 30 6.70 10.60 -2.69
CA ASN A 30 5.62 11.27 -3.42
C ASN A 30 4.27 10.62 -3.11
N MET A 31 3.20 11.15 -3.70
CA MET A 31 1.91 10.49 -3.76
C MET A 31 1.56 10.20 -5.24
N PRO A 32 1.58 8.94 -5.70
CA PRO A 32 1.92 7.72 -4.97
C PRO A 32 3.42 7.61 -4.62
N GLY A 33 3.76 6.76 -3.66
CA GLY A 33 5.13 6.58 -3.19
C GLY A 33 5.45 5.17 -2.70
N VAL A 34 6.73 4.94 -2.40
CA VAL A 34 7.27 3.62 -2.06
C VAL A 34 8.50 3.72 -1.16
N ALA A 35 8.56 2.89 -0.11
CA ALA A 35 9.75 2.61 0.67
C ALA A 35 10.27 1.20 0.33
N ARG A 36 11.56 1.08 0.04
CA ARG A 36 12.24 -0.16 -0.37
C ARG A 36 13.21 -0.57 0.72
N PHE A 37 13.19 -1.84 1.08
CA PHE A 37 14.05 -2.41 2.10
C PHE A 37 15.09 -3.33 1.46
N PRO A 38 16.28 -3.46 2.06
CA PRO A 38 17.23 -4.51 1.71
C PRO A 38 16.53 -5.87 1.74
N GLY A 39 16.82 -6.72 0.75
CA GLY A 39 16.12 -7.99 0.59
C GLY A 39 14.79 -7.89 -0.16
N GLY A 40 14.43 -6.73 -0.70
CA GLY A 40 13.38 -6.56 -1.72
C GLY A 40 11.96 -6.37 -1.19
N PHE A 41 11.75 -6.31 0.13
CA PHE A 41 10.46 -5.94 0.69
C PHE A 41 10.14 -4.47 0.37
N LYS A 42 8.88 -4.18 0.04
CA LYS A 42 8.41 -2.85 -0.33
C LYS A 42 7.14 -2.51 0.45
N LEU A 43 7.05 -1.26 0.87
CA LEU A 43 5.82 -0.61 1.34
C LEU A 43 5.45 0.45 0.31
N MET A 44 4.19 0.51 -0.12
CA MET A 44 3.72 1.53 -1.07
C MET A 44 2.44 2.20 -0.56
N TRP A 45 2.25 3.45 -0.93
CA TRP A 45 1.03 4.22 -0.66
C TRP A 45 0.55 4.88 -1.94
N VAL A 46 -0.74 4.71 -2.25
CA VAL A 46 -1.30 5.03 -3.56
C VAL A 46 -2.70 5.62 -3.41
N LEU A 47 -3.00 6.62 -4.24
CA LEU A 47 -4.35 7.18 -4.36
C LEU A 47 -5.24 6.32 -5.25
N GLY A 48 -6.51 6.22 -4.90
CA GLY A 48 -7.55 5.65 -5.75
C GLY A 48 -8.83 6.48 -5.69
N ASN A 49 -9.65 6.34 -6.73
CA ASN A 49 -11.01 6.86 -6.79
C ASN A 49 -11.92 5.73 -7.24
N THR A 50 -13.09 5.60 -6.62
CA THR A 50 -14.04 4.56 -6.99
C THR A 50 -14.75 4.88 -8.31
N ASN A 51 -15.03 3.85 -9.10
CA ASN A 51 -15.93 3.90 -10.24
C ASN A 51 -17.40 3.81 -9.80
N SER A 52 -18.33 3.80 -10.75
CA SER A 52 -19.78 3.68 -10.51
C SER A 52 -20.22 2.42 -9.74
N SER A 53 -19.38 1.38 -9.71
CA SER A 53 -19.62 0.16 -8.92
C SER A 53 -19.12 0.26 -7.48
N GLY A 54 -18.50 1.38 -7.09
CA GLY A 54 -17.88 1.57 -5.78
C GLY A 54 -16.51 0.94 -5.65
N ALA A 55 -15.87 0.56 -6.77
CA ALA A 55 -14.56 -0.08 -6.79
C ALA A 55 -13.47 0.89 -7.29
N ALA A 56 -12.36 0.98 -6.58
CA ALA A 56 -11.17 1.71 -6.96
C ALA A 56 -10.09 0.70 -7.38
N ASP A 57 -9.77 0.65 -8.68
CA ASP A 57 -8.68 -0.14 -9.22
C ASP A 57 -7.36 0.61 -9.01
N VAL A 58 -6.62 0.22 -7.98
CA VAL A 58 -5.41 0.93 -7.54
C VAL A 58 -4.18 0.30 -8.18
N VAL A 59 -3.46 1.11 -8.96
CA VAL A 59 -2.22 0.72 -9.65
C VAL A 59 -1.00 1.15 -8.84
N PHE A 60 -0.10 0.23 -8.53
CA PHE A 60 1.08 0.49 -7.73
C PHE A 60 2.13 1.32 -8.50
N PRO A 61 2.89 2.22 -7.83
CA PRO A 61 3.94 3.02 -8.47
C PRO A 61 5.12 2.18 -8.96
N THR A 62 5.24 0.95 -8.47
CA THR A 62 6.20 -0.06 -8.94
C THR A 62 5.64 -1.46 -8.66
N SER A 63 6.14 -2.48 -9.35
CA SER A 63 5.71 -3.86 -9.09
C SER A 63 6.42 -4.45 -7.87
N PHE A 64 5.73 -5.32 -7.15
CA PHE A 64 6.37 -6.34 -6.32
C PHE A 64 7.18 -7.30 -7.20
N ASP A 65 8.34 -7.76 -6.74
CA ASP A 65 9.27 -8.63 -7.46
C ASP A 65 8.79 -10.09 -7.44
N VAL A 66 8.06 -10.49 -6.41
CA VAL A 66 7.55 -11.83 -6.15
C VAL A 66 6.02 -11.80 -5.96
N PHE A 67 5.51 -11.20 -4.88
CA PHE A 67 4.08 -11.18 -4.54
C PHE A 67 3.69 -9.99 -3.65
N GLY A 68 2.42 -9.57 -3.76
CA GLY A 68 1.77 -8.73 -2.74
C GLY A 68 1.40 -9.59 -1.52
N LEU A 69 1.65 -9.09 -0.32
CA LEU A 69 1.34 -9.78 0.94
C LEU A 69 0.03 -9.29 1.57
N GLY A 70 -0.25 -8.00 1.46
CA GLY A 70 -1.46 -7.43 2.01
C GLY A 70 -1.58 -5.95 1.71
N ALA A 71 -2.78 -5.43 1.96
CA ALA A 71 -3.06 -4.01 1.85
C ALA A 71 -4.11 -3.61 2.90
N VAL A 72 -4.12 -2.32 3.22
CA VAL A 72 -5.19 -1.64 3.95
C VAL A 72 -5.60 -0.41 3.16
N VAL A 73 -6.85 0.00 3.31
CA VAL A 73 -7.40 1.20 2.66
C VAL A 73 -7.98 2.12 3.71
N ILE A 74 -7.77 3.42 3.51
CA ILE A 74 -8.43 4.47 4.26
C ILE A 74 -9.13 5.42 3.29
N GLU A 75 -10.19 6.05 3.79
CA GLU A 75 -10.87 7.11 3.06
C GLU A 75 -9.97 8.34 2.90
N ARG A 76 -10.05 8.98 1.74
CA ARG A 76 -9.38 10.24 1.38
C ARG A 76 -10.38 11.22 0.77
N ASN A 77 -11.60 11.24 1.28
CA ASN A 77 -12.62 12.20 0.88
C ASN A 77 -12.66 13.35 1.91
N PRO A 78 -12.10 14.54 1.60
CA PRO A 78 -12.03 15.66 2.56
C PRO A 78 -13.31 16.50 2.64
N TYR A 79 -14.36 16.19 1.88
CA TYR A 79 -15.56 17.02 1.82
C TYR A 79 -16.84 16.24 2.15
N ALA A 80 -17.51 16.73 3.19
CA ALA A 80 -18.89 16.45 3.58
C ALA A 80 -19.17 15.02 4.08
N TRP A 81 -18.86 14.77 5.35
CA TRP A 81 -19.70 13.91 6.16
C TRP A 81 -21.11 14.53 6.20
N GLY A 82 -21.98 14.10 5.28
CA GLY A 82 -23.41 14.32 5.46
C GLY A 82 -23.84 13.55 6.71
N ALA A 83 -24.59 14.20 7.59
CA ALA A 83 -25.15 13.51 8.76
C ALA A 83 -25.94 12.27 8.29
N GLY A 84 -25.61 11.10 8.86
CA GLY A 84 -26.33 9.86 8.60
C GLY A 84 -25.80 8.97 7.46
N ILE A 85 -24.62 9.24 6.89
CA ILE A 85 -23.96 8.33 5.93
C ILE A 85 -22.62 7.86 6.49
N SER A 86 -22.39 6.54 6.48
CA SER A 86 -21.11 5.92 6.84
C SER A 86 -20.51 5.19 5.65
N ASN A 87 -19.28 5.55 5.26
CA ASN A 87 -18.53 4.85 4.23
C ASN A 87 -17.73 3.71 4.84
N THR A 88 -17.91 2.50 4.33
CA THR A 88 -17.10 1.33 4.67
C THR A 88 -16.15 1.04 3.54
N TRP A 89 -14.86 0.96 3.86
CA TRP A 89 -13.80 0.62 2.92
C TRP A 89 -13.23 -0.77 3.22
N ALA A 90 -12.98 -1.54 2.16
CA ALA A 90 -12.32 -2.83 2.27
C ALA A 90 -11.39 -3.07 1.08
N ILE A 91 -10.31 -3.82 1.31
CA ILE A 91 -9.48 -4.35 0.23
C ILE A 91 -10.12 -5.63 -0.28
N GLN A 92 -10.33 -5.72 -1.60
CA GLN A 92 -10.69 -6.99 -2.23
C GLN A 92 -9.42 -7.81 -2.44
N LEU A 93 -8.99 -8.54 -1.41
CA LEU A 93 -7.70 -9.22 -1.38
C LEU A 93 -7.50 -10.23 -2.53
N SER A 94 -8.58 -10.81 -3.06
CA SER A 94 -8.54 -11.71 -4.23
C SER A 94 -8.03 -11.04 -5.51
N THR A 95 -8.01 -9.70 -5.56
CA THR A 95 -7.49 -8.90 -6.69
C THR A 95 -6.06 -8.42 -6.45
N LEU A 96 -5.45 -8.74 -5.31
CA LEU A 96 -4.08 -8.33 -5.02
C LEU A 96 -3.12 -9.06 -5.97
N THR A 97 -2.42 -8.26 -6.77
CA THR A 97 -1.41 -8.73 -7.71
C THR A 97 -0.07 -8.05 -7.42
N LYS A 98 0.92 -8.29 -8.28
CA LYS A 98 2.22 -7.61 -8.18
C LYS A 98 2.13 -6.12 -8.51
N THR A 99 1.08 -5.67 -9.20
CA THR A 99 1.00 -4.34 -9.81
C THR A 99 -0.21 -3.54 -9.37
N GLY A 100 -1.15 -4.14 -8.64
CA GLY A 100 -2.33 -3.44 -8.18
C GLY A 100 -3.22 -4.26 -7.26
N VAL A 101 -4.26 -3.60 -6.75
CA VAL A 101 -5.32 -4.19 -5.95
C VAL A 101 -6.58 -3.35 -6.10
N GLN A 102 -7.74 -3.96 -5.89
CA GLN A 102 -9.01 -3.25 -5.83
C GLN A 102 -9.38 -2.92 -4.38
N ALA A 103 -9.75 -1.68 -4.13
CA ALA A 103 -10.42 -1.25 -2.90
C ALA A 103 -11.91 -1.01 -3.18
N ILE A 104 -12.78 -1.41 -2.27
CA ILE A 104 -14.23 -1.28 -2.39
C ILE A 104 -14.73 -0.31 -1.34
N CYS A 105 -15.56 0.65 -1.77
CA CYS A 105 -16.32 1.54 -0.90
C CYS A 105 -17.81 1.26 -1.02
N ARG A 106 -18.48 1.21 0.13
CA ARG A 106 -19.94 1.19 0.23
C ARG A 106 -20.40 2.26 1.20
N ALA A 107 -21.47 2.97 0.86
CA ALA A 107 -22.16 3.86 1.78
C ALA A 107 -23.33 3.13 2.44
N ASP A 108 -23.44 3.25 3.76
CA ASP A 108 -24.64 2.91 4.53
C ASP A 108 -25.30 4.21 5.00
N ASN A 109 -26.60 4.35 4.70
CA ASN A 109 -27.41 5.49 5.13
C ASN A 109 -28.48 5.12 6.18
N GLY A 110 -28.36 3.94 6.80
CA GLY A 110 -29.30 3.38 7.77
C GLY A 110 -30.49 2.63 7.16
N SER A 111 -30.68 2.72 5.83
CA SER A 111 -31.78 2.02 5.12
C SER A 111 -31.30 1.14 3.97
N GLN A 112 -30.15 1.44 3.38
CA GLN A 112 -29.60 0.70 2.24
C GLN A 112 -28.07 0.81 2.20
N ILE A 113 -27.45 -0.20 1.58
CA ILE A 113 -26.03 -0.21 1.26
C ILE A 113 -25.89 0.03 -0.25
N SER A 114 -25.13 1.04 -0.65
CA SER A 114 -24.97 1.42 -2.06
C SER A 114 -23.51 1.65 -2.46
N ALA A 115 -23.25 1.58 -3.77
CA ALA A 115 -21.98 1.98 -4.36
C ALA A 115 -21.78 3.50 -4.23
N VAL A 116 -20.55 3.92 -3.94
CA VAL A 116 -20.17 5.33 -3.96
C VAL A 116 -19.24 5.57 -5.13
N GLU A 117 -19.64 6.40 -6.07
CA GLU A 117 -18.79 6.82 -7.20
C GLU A 117 -17.89 7.98 -6.79
N ASN A 118 -16.66 7.99 -7.31
CA ASN A 118 -15.67 9.03 -7.11
C ASN A 118 -15.27 9.28 -5.63
N ALA A 119 -15.48 8.29 -4.76
CA ALA A 119 -14.97 8.33 -3.40
C ALA A 119 -13.43 8.16 -3.45
N GLY A 120 -12.71 9.10 -2.84
CA GLY A 120 -11.25 9.03 -2.77
C GLY A 120 -10.77 8.09 -1.67
N CYS A 121 -9.69 7.35 -1.93
CA CYS A 121 -8.99 6.55 -0.93
C CYS A 121 -7.47 6.67 -1.01
N ILE A 122 -6.81 6.27 0.07
CA ILE A 122 -5.39 5.92 0.09
C ILE A 122 -5.28 4.44 0.42
N VAL A 123 -4.57 3.69 -0.41
CA VAL A 123 -4.21 2.30 -0.16
C VAL A 123 -2.76 2.24 0.29
N PHE A 124 -2.53 1.58 1.43
CA PHE A 124 -1.21 1.21 1.91
C PHE A 124 -1.01 -0.30 1.69
N VAL A 125 0.02 -0.69 0.95
CA VAL A 125 0.24 -2.07 0.50
C VAL A 125 1.67 -2.50 0.77
N TRP A 126 1.87 -3.77 1.06
CA TRP A 126 3.20 -4.35 1.29
C TRP A 126 3.36 -5.71 0.64
N GLY A 127 4.62 -6.06 0.36
CA GLY A 127 4.98 -7.24 -0.41
C GLY A 127 6.46 -7.29 -0.72
N LYS A 128 6.87 -8.26 -1.52
CA LYS A 128 8.22 -8.38 -2.05
C LYS A 128 8.15 -8.34 -3.54
#